data_AF-A0A7C7QQE5-F1
#
_entry.id   AF-A0A7C7QQE5-F1
#
_cell.length_a   1.000
_cell.length_b   1.000
_cell.length_c   1.000
_cell.angle_alpha   90.00
_cell.angle_beta   90.00
_cell.angle_gamma   90.00
#
_symmetry.space_group_name_H-M   'P 1'
#
loop_
_entity.id
_entity.type
_entity.pdbx_description
1 polymer ?
#
loop_
_entity_poly.entity_id
_entity_poly.type
_entity_poly.pdbx_seq_one_letter_code
_entity_poly.pdbx_strand_id
1 'polypeptide(L)'
;MDESKLSTTLKIMGMIFALTLLVRLIAALPIQRPGYMDAYYYYDGAEALYRGLGFSEEFIWNYLDDPQGIPHPSHLYWPPLSSILAYLSFLVFGPSHRAAQLPFILLSATLPLITYYVSLHFVSGSGDLSESRGGDFLRGSRPIALAVLWRITPNAVGLLPLSERTHVKVGGVIWQRIPRFARRGSVTCPLWLI
;
A
#
# COMPACT_ATOMS: atom_id res chain seq x y z
N MET A 1 2.30 5.62 -33.65
CA MET A 1 1.09 5.63 -32.80
C MET A 1 0.20 6.74 -33.33
N ASP A 2 -1.08 6.49 -33.54
CA ASP A 2 -2.02 7.49 -34.06
C ASP A 2 -2.17 8.67 -33.06
N GLU A 3 -2.13 9.91 -33.54
CA GLU A 3 -2.28 11.14 -32.75
C GLU A 3 -3.55 11.13 -31.89
N SER A 4 -4.63 10.54 -32.42
CA SER A 4 -5.90 10.40 -31.71
C SER A 4 -5.78 9.52 -30.46
N LYS A 5 -4.99 8.43 -30.56
CA LYS A 5 -4.74 7.48 -29.47
C LYS A 5 -3.82 8.10 -28.43
N LEU A 6 -2.76 8.79 -28.86
CA LEU A 6 -1.84 9.49 -27.96
C LEU A 6 -2.58 10.54 -27.10
N SER A 7 -3.42 11.37 -27.73
CA SER A 7 -4.25 12.36 -27.03
C SER A 7 -5.17 11.72 -25.98
N THR A 8 -5.79 10.59 -26.34
CA THR A 8 -6.69 9.86 -25.43
C THR A 8 -5.93 9.26 -24.25
N THR A 9 -4.77 8.64 -24.47
CA THR A 9 -3.92 8.07 -23.43
C THR A 9 -3.45 9.14 -22.44
N LEU A 10 -2.99 10.30 -22.93
CA LEU A 10 -2.56 11.40 -22.08
C LEU A 10 -3.70 11.94 -21.21
N LYS A 11 -4.91 12.07 -21.77
CA LYS A 11 -6.11 12.46 -20.99
C LYS A 11 -6.41 11.47 -19.88
N ILE A 12 -6.36 10.17 -20.17
CA ILE A 12 -6.60 9.11 -19.18
C ILE A 12 -5.54 9.18 -18.07
N MET A 13 -4.26 9.29 -18.41
CA MET A 13 -3.18 9.45 -17.44
C MET A 13 -3.39 10.69 -16.56
N GLY A 14 -3.74 11.83 -17.17
CA GLY A 14 -4.03 13.06 -16.43
C GLY A 14 -5.20 12.90 -15.45
N MET A 15 -6.29 12.25 -15.86
CA MET A 15 -7.43 11.97 -14.98
C MET A 15 -7.06 11.03 -13.82
N ILE A 16 -6.31 9.96 -14.08
CA ILE A 16 -5.85 9.03 -13.06
C ILE A 16 -4.95 9.75 -12.05
N PHE A 17 -4.03 10.59 -12.53
CA PHE A 17 -3.15 11.37 -11.67
C PHE A 17 -3.94 12.34 -10.79
N ALA A 18 -4.83 13.13 -11.39
CA ALA A 18 -5.63 14.11 -10.67
C ALA A 18 -6.52 13.47 -9.60
N LEU A 19 -7.18 12.36 -9.93
CA LEU A 19 -7.99 11.60 -8.98
C LEU A 19 -7.13 11.05 -7.84
N THR A 20 -5.99 10.45 -8.15
CA THR A 20 -5.09 9.89 -7.14
C THR A 20 -4.55 10.98 -6.23
N LEU A 21 -4.10 12.10 -6.80
CA LEU A 21 -3.60 13.25 -6.06
C LEU A 21 -4.67 13.80 -5.11
N LEU A 22 -5.92 13.96 -5.59
CA LEU A 22 -7.04 14.40 -4.77
C LEU A 22 -7.26 13.47 -3.57
N VAL A 23 -7.31 12.15 -3.82
CA VAL A 23 -7.47 11.16 -2.74
C VAL A 23 -6.31 11.23 -1.74
N ARG A 24 -5.06 11.35 -2.22
CA ARG A 24 -3.88 11.46 -1.36
C ARG A 24 -3.89 12.73 -0.52
N LEU A 25 -4.29 13.86 -1.10
CA LEU A 25 -4.43 15.12 -0.38
C LEU A 25 -5.50 15.01 0.72
N ILE A 26 -6.68 14.50 0.39
CA ILE A 26 -7.76 14.29 1.36
C ILE A 26 -7.30 13.37 2.51
N ALA A 27 -6.62 12.28 2.19
CA ALA A 27 -6.08 11.36 3.19
C ALA A 27 -4.98 11.98 4.07
N ALA A 28 -4.23 12.94 3.55
CA ALA A 28 -3.19 13.64 4.30
C ALA A 28 -3.76 14.70 5.27
N LEU A 29 -4.94 15.26 5.01
CA LEU A 29 -5.56 16.32 5.84
C LEU A 29 -5.65 15.97 7.34
N PRO A 30 -6.12 14.78 7.77
CA PRO A 30 -6.19 14.44 9.20
C PRO A 30 -4.81 14.23 9.85
N ILE A 31 -3.76 13.99 9.06
CA ILE A 31 -2.41 13.76 9.56
C ILE A 31 -1.70 15.11 9.74
N GLN A 32 -1.64 15.56 10.99
CA GLN A 32 -1.08 16.87 11.34
C GLN A 32 0.40 16.82 11.74
N ARG A 33 0.92 15.63 12.06
CA ARG A 33 2.29 15.39 12.52
C ARG A 33 2.79 14.03 12.04
N PRO A 34 4.11 13.78 12.03
CA PRO A 34 4.65 12.47 11.70
C PRO A 34 3.99 11.37 12.55
N GLY A 35 3.59 10.28 11.90
CA GLY A 35 2.70 9.28 12.50
C GLY A 35 3.40 8.29 13.43
N TYR A 36 4.71 8.10 13.28
CA TYR A 36 5.49 7.13 14.03
C TYR A 36 6.98 7.53 14.07
N MET A 37 7.81 6.79 14.82
CA MET A 37 9.19 7.15 15.13
C MET A 37 10.09 7.23 13.88
N ASP A 38 9.89 6.34 12.91
CA ASP A 38 10.56 6.33 11.60
C ASP A 38 10.22 7.57 10.76
N ALA A 39 8.97 8.05 10.84
CA ALA A 39 8.59 9.29 10.16
C ALA A 39 9.22 10.53 10.82
N TYR A 40 9.37 10.54 12.15
CA TYR A 40 10.11 11.59 12.85
C TYR A 40 11.60 11.56 12.49
N TYR A 41 12.20 10.36 12.40
CA TYR A 41 13.59 10.19 11.99
C TYR A 41 13.92 10.96 10.70
N TYR A 42 13.11 10.77 9.65
CA TYR A 42 13.34 11.48 8.39
C TYR A 42 13.00 12.96 8.44
N TYR A 43 12.00 13.35 9.24
CA TYR A 43 11.61 14.74 9.44
C TYR A 43 12.74 15.52 10.13
N ASP A 44 13.29 14.98 11.21
CA ASP A 44 14.38 15.59 11.98
C ASP A 44 15.66 15.64 11.16
N GLY A 45 15.94 14.60 10.36
CA GLY A 45 17.04 14.62 9.39
C GLY A 45 16.89 15.71 8.32
N ALA A 46 15.66 15.95 7.84
CA ALA A 46 15.38 17.04 6.91
C ALA A 46 15.52 18.43 7.56
N GLU A 47 15.11 18.55 8.82
CA GLU A 47 15.27 19.77 9.61
C GLU A 47 16.75 20.05 9.91
N ALA A 48 17.55 19.04 10.26
CA ALA A 48 18.99 19.17 10.44
C ALA A 48 19.69 19.67 9.17
N LEU A 49 19.35 19.11 8.00
CA LEU A 49 19.82 19.60 6.70
C LEU A 49 19.40 21.04 6.45
N TYR A 50 18.14 21.40 6.75
CA TYR A 50 17.62 22.75 6.59
C TYR A 50 18.32 23.77 7.50
N ARG A 51 18.69 23.37 8.73
CA ARG A 51 19.44 24.18 9.70
C ARG A 51 20.94 24.25 9.40
N GLY A 52 21.43 23.53 8.40
CA GLY A 52 22.85 23.50 8.02
C GLY A 52 23.72 22.61 8.92
N LEU A 53 23.12 21.69 9.68
CA LEU A 53 23.82 20.74 10.54
C LEU A 53 24.34 19.51 9.77
N GLY A 54 23.84 19.30 8.55
CA GLY A 54 24.22 18.16 7.71
C GLY A 54 23.49 16.88 8.09
N PHE A 55 24.08 15.73 7.77
CA PHE A 55 23.57 14.41 8.16
C PHE A 55 23.99 14.06 9.59
N SER A 56 23.43 14.80 10.55
CA SER A 56 23.64 14.60 11.99
C SER A 56 22.31 14.46 12.71
N GLU A 57 22.26 13.66 13.77
CA GLU A 57 21.09 13.53 14.66
C GLU A 57 21.45 13.85 16.12
N GLU A 58 20.52 14.49 16.84
CA GLU A 58 20.66 14.90 18.24
C GLU A 58 20.00 13.90 19.22
N PHE A 59 19.69 12.69 18.74
CA PHE A 59 19.06 11.65 19.53
C PHE A 59 19.63 10.28 19.13
N ILE A 60 19.39 9.28 19.97
CA ILE A 60 19.77 7.89 19.70
C ILE A 60 18.48 7.12 19.41
N TRP A 61 18.29 6.72 18.15
CA TRP A 61 17.13 5.94 17.74
C TRP A 61 17.25 4.46 18.11
N ASN A 62 18.47 3.92 18.08
CA ASN A 62 18.80 2.50 18.29
C ASN A 62 20.29 2.35 18.71
N TYR A 63 20.72 1.14 19.07
CA TYR A 63 22.11 0.84 19.45
C TYR A 63 22.77 -0.18 18.50
N LEU A 64 22.39 -0.21 17.22
CA LEU A 64 23.01 -1.07 16.21
C LEU A 64 24.38 -0.53 15.78
N ASP A 65 24.57 0.79 15.82
CA ASP A 65 25.85 1.45 15.89
C ASP A 65 26.18 1.75 17.36
N ASP A 66 27.45 1.60 17.78
CA ASP A 66 27.90 1.89 19.15
C ASP A 66 28.12 3.40 19.33
N PRO A 67 27.09 4.20 19.66
CA PRO A 67 27.12 5.63 19.50
C PRO A 67 27.85 6.24 20.70
N GLN A 68 28.91 7.00 20.44
CA GLN A 68 29.73 7.59 21.50
C GLN A 68 29.04 8.78 22.21
N GLY A 69 27.90 9.24 21.71
CA GLY A 69 27.13 10.36 22.26
C GLY A 69 26.26 11.06 21.21
N ILE A 70 25.84 12.29 21.52
CA ILE A 70 25.10 13.17 20.62
C ILE A 70 25.84 14.53 20.47
N PRO A 71 25.78 15.20 19.30
CA PRO A 71 25.23 14.69 18.05
C PRO A 71 26.13 13.62 17.43
N HIS A 72 25.54 12.72 16.64
CA HIS A 72 26.26 11.69 15.90
C HIS A 72 25.74 11.57 14.46
N PRO A 73 26.45 10.89 13.54
CA PRO A 73 26.05 10.80 12.15
C PRO A 73 24.70 10.11 11.98
N SER A 74 23.80 10.73 11.20
CA SER A 74 22.53 10.10 10.86
C SER A 74 22.64 9.20 9.63
N HIS A 75 21.58 8.45 9.36
CA HIS A 75 21.37 7.60 8.19
C HIS A 75 22.36 6.45 8.03
N LEU A 76 22.95 5.98 9.14
CA LEU A 76 23.87 4.84 9.14
C LEU A 76 23.14 3.50 8.90
N TYR A 77 21.90 3.39 9.38
CA TYR A 77 21.06 2.21 9.16
C TYR A 77 20.05 2.38 8.01
N TRP A 78 19.45 3.57 7.89
CA TRP A 78 18.44 3.87 6.86
C TRP A 78 18.92 4.92 5.84
N PRO A 79 18.75 4.69 4.53
CA PRO A 79 19.23 5.61 3.50
C PRO A 79 18.59 7.03 3.57
N PRO A 80 19.33 8.08 3.15
CA PRO A 80 18.94 9.48 3.38
C PRO A 80 17.91 10.08 2.41
N LEU A 81 17.45 9.32 1.40
CA LEU A 81 16.63 9.87 0.33
C LEU A 81 15.36 10.56 0.85
N SER A 82 14.68 9.98 1.83
CA SER A 82 13.44 10.56 2.39
C SER A 82 13.69 11.91 3.07
N SER A 83 14.77 12.04 3.85
CA SER A 83 15.15 13.33 4.45
C SER A 83 15.56 14.36 3.40
N ILE A 84 16.27 13.95 2.35
CA ILE A 84 16.64 14.84 1.24
C ILE A 84 15.38 15.37 0.54
N LEU A 85 14.41 14.52 0.24
CA LEU A 85 13.15 14.94 -0.39
C LEU A 85 12.37 15.93 0.47
N ALA A 86 12.25 15.67 1.77
CA ALA A 86 11.61 16.59 2.70
C ALA A 86 12.39 17.91 2.83
N TYR A 87 13.72 17.86 2.89
CA TYR A 87 14.60 19.03 2.91
C TYR A 87 14.39 19.91 1.67
N LEU A 88 14.34 19.32 0.46
CA LEU A 88 14.07 20.07 -0.76
C LEU A 88 12.71 20.78 -0.72
N SER A 89 11.71 20.17 -0.08
CA SER A 89 10.41 20.83 0.14
C SER A 89 10.51 21.97 1.16
N PHE A 90 11.30 21.80 2.23
CA PHE A 90 11.55 22.87 3.21
C PHE A 90 12.20 24.09 2.58
N LEU A 91 13.09 23.93 1.59
CA LEU A 91 13.69 25.05 0.87
C LEU A 91 12.65 25.95 0.17
N VAL A 92 11.49 25.40 -0.20
CA VAL A 92 10.45 26.12 -0.94
C VAL A 92 9.35 26.64 -0.01
N PHE A 93 8.93 25.84 0.97
CA PHE A 93 7.75 26.10 1.80
C PHE A 93 8.07 26.39 3.27
N GLY A 94 9.33 26.31 3.66
CA GLY A 94 9.77 26.34 5.06
C GLY A 94 9.56 25.00 5.79
N PRO A 95 10.18 24.84 6.97
CA PRO A 95 10.09 23.62 7.75
C PRO A 95 8.68 23.49 8.35
N SER A 96 7.95 22.47 7.89
CA SER A 96 6.65 22.13 8.44
C SER A 96 6.29 20.69 8.07
N HIS A 97 5.44 20.05 8.86
CA HIS A 97 4.97 18.70 8.54
C HIS A 97 4.30 18.63 7.15
N ARG A 98 3.54 19.66 6.78
CA ARG A 98 2.88 19.74 5.46
C ARG A 98 3.87 19.81 4.31
N ALA A 99 4.92 20.62 4.45
CA ALA A 99 6.00 20.66 3.47
C ALA A 99 6.68 19.28 3.34
N ALA A 100 7.01 18.64 4.46
CA ALA A 100 7.63 17.31 4.45
C ALA A 100 6.75 16.25 3.76
N GLN A 101 5.42 16.33 3.90
CA GLN A 101 4.48 15.39 3.25
C GLN A 101 4.41 15.55 1.72
N LEU A 102 4.58 16.78 1.22
CA LEU A 102 4.31 17.14 -0.17
C LEU A 102 5.05 16.29 -1.21
N PRO A 103 6.38 16.06 -1.12
CA PRO A 103 7.07 15.21 -2.09
C PRO A 103 6.53 13.78 -2.10
N PHE A 104 6.16 13.21 -0.95
CA PHE A 104 5.62 11.84 -0.87
C PHE A 104 4.18 11.75 -1.38
N ILE A 105 3.36 12.79 -1.18
CA ILE A 105 2.03 12.87 -1.78
C ILE A 105 2.15 12.84 -3.31
N LEU A 106 3.07 13.63 -3.89
CA LEU A 106 3.31 13.67 -5.33
C LEU A 106 3.84 12.33 -5.87
N LEU A 107 4.88 11.77 -5.24
CA LEU A 107 5.45 10.48 -5.64
C LEU A 107 4.45 9.33 -5.51
N SER A 108 3.62 9.32 -4.47
CA SER A 108 2.60 8.28 -4.32
C SER A 108 1.45 8.43 -5.32
N ALA A 109 1.20 9.66 -5.83
CA ALA A 109 0.23 9.92 -6.87
C ALA A 109 0.70 9.47 -8.27
N THR A 110 2.01 9.32 -8.49
CA THR A 110 2.53 8.80 -9.77
C THR A 110 2.46 7.27 -9.88
N LEU A 111 2.33 6.54 -8.76
CA LEU A 111 2.32 5.07 -8.77
C LEU A 111 1.23 4.48 -9.69
N PRO A 112 -0.04 4.94 -9.67
CA PRO A 112 -1.07 4.42 -10.58
C PRO A 112 -0.77 4.70 -12.06
N LEU A 113 -0.04 5.76 -12.39
CA LEU A 113 0.38 6.05 -13.76
C LEU A 113 1.39 5.02 -14.24
N ILE A 114 2.36 4.69 -13.39
CA ILE A 114 3.36 3.65 -13.68
C ILE A 114 2.65 2.31 -13.86
N THR A 115 1.70 1.97 -12.98
CA THR A 115 0.90 0.74 -13.10
C THR A 115 0.12 0.69 -14.41
N TYR A 116 -0.54 1.79 -14.79
CA TYR A 116 -1.27 1.89 -16.05
C TYR A 116 -0.35 1.70 -17.25
N TYR A 117 0.79 2.41 -17.27
CA TYR A 117 1.78 2.32 -18.33
C TYR A 117 2.32 0.89 -18.48
N VAL A 118 2.77 0.28 -17.38
CA VAL A 118 3.30 -1.09 -17.38
C VAL A 118 2.25 -2.08 -17.84
N SER A 119 1.01 -1.97 -17.35
CA SER A 119 -0.10 -2.85 -17.75
C SER A 119 -0.41 -2.75 -19.24
N LEU A 120 -0.37 -1.54 -19.81
CA LEU A 120 -0.58 -1.32 -21.23
C LEU A 120 0.50 -2.03 -22.07
N HIS A 121 1.77 -1.97 -21.64
CA HIS A 121 2.87 -2.64 -22.32
C HIS A 121 2.75 -4.17 -22.30
N PHE A 122 2.36 -4.76 -21.17
CA PHE A 122 2.18 -6.21 -21.06
C PHE A 122 0.97 -6.71 -21.87
N VAL A 123 -0.16 -6.00 -21.83
CA VAL A 123 -1.37 -6.41 -22.56
C VAL A 123 -1.19 -6.23 -24.07
N SER A 124 -0.58 -5.12 -24.51
CA SER A 124 -0.35 -4.86 -25.93
C SER A 124 0.66 -5.83 -26.55
N GLY A 125 1.66 -6.29 -25.78
CA GLY A 125 2.60 -7.32 -26.22
C GLY A 125 2.02 -8.75 -26.28
N SER A 126 0.85 -8.98 -25.66
CA SER A 126 0.18 -10.28 -25.64
C SER A 126 -0.74 -10.52 -26.85
N GLY A 127 -0.90 -9.52 -27.73
CA GLY A 127 -1.79 -9.56 -28.89
C GLY A 127 -1.50 -10.70 -29.86
N ASP A 128 -0.22 -11.04 -30.09
CA ASP A 128 0.19 -12.15 -30.97
C ASP A 128 -0.09 -13.54 -30.38
N LEU A 129 -0.36 -13.65 -29.08
CA LEU A 129 -0.69 -14.92 -28.41
C LEU A 129 -2.19 -15.03 -28.06
N SER A 130 -2.98 -13.98 -28.32
CA SER A 130 -4.34 -13.82 -27.82
C SER A 130 -5.41 -14.49 -28.68
N GLU A 131 -5.19 -14.65 -29.99
CA GLU A 131 -6.19 -15.23 -30.89
C GLU A 131 -6.52 -16.70 -30.54
N SER A 132 -5.61 -17.41 -29.88
CA SER A 132 -5.85 -18.77 -29.38
C SER A 132 -6.32 -18.86 -27.92
N ARG A 133 -6.39 -17.77 -27.16
CA ARG A 133 -6.61 -17.77 -25.69
C ARG A 133 -7.73 -16.87 -25.17
N GLY A 134 -8.42 -16.11 -26.04
CA GLY A 134 -9.49 -15.18 -25.65
C GLY A 134 -10.65 -15.81 -24.86
N GLY A 135 -10.89 -17.13 -25.02
CA GLY A 135 -11.90 -17.87 -24.24
C GLY A 135 -11.53 -18.17 -22.78
N ASP A 136 -10.23 -18.22 -22.46
CA ASP A 136 -9.76 -18.68 -21.14
C ASP A 136 -9.58 -17.53 -20.15
N PHE A 137 -9.23 -16.32 -20.61
CA PHE A 137 -9.03 -15.16 -19.73
C PHE A 137 -10.33 -14.69 -19.08
N LEU A 138 -11.44 -14.62 -19.84
CA LEU A 138 -12.76 -14.30 -19.29
C LEU A 138 -13.27 -15.39 -18.32
N ARG A 139 -12.71 -16.60 -18.37
CA ARG A 139 -12.99 -17.69 -17.42
C ARG A 139 -12.12 -17.59 -16.15
N GLY A 140 -10.90 -17.05 -16.26
CA GLY A 140 -9.95 -16.86 -15.16
C GLY A 140 -10.17 -15.61 -14.28
N SER A 141 -10.77 -14.54 -14.81
CA SER A 141 -11.02 -13.29 -14.06
C SER A 141 -12.27 -13.32 -13.18
N ARG A 142 -13.21 -14.22 -13.48
CA ARG A 142 -14.46 -14.45 -12.74
C ARG A 142 -14.27 -14.84 -11.27
N PRO A 143 -13.36 -15.75 -10.88
CA PRO A 143 -13.15 -16.11 -9.47
C PRO A 143 -12.59 -14.95 -8.63
N ILE A 144 -11.80 -14.04 -9.20
CA ILE A 144 -11.25 -12.89 -8.46
C ILE A 144 -12.34 -11.87 -8.17
N ALA A 145 -13.16 -11.52 -9.17
CA ALA A 145 -14.30 -10.63 -8.98
C ALA A 145 -15.31 -11.22 -7.95
N LEU A 146 -15.58 -12.53 -8.04
CA LEU A 146 -16.46 -13.24 -7.09
C LEU A 146 -15.85 -13.32 -5.68
N ALA A 147 -14.53 -13.50 -5.55
CA ALA A 147 -13.85 -13.52 -4.24
C ALA A 147 -13.84 -12.13 -3.58
N VAL A 148 -13.70 -11.05 -4.37
CA VAL A 148 -13.81 -9.67 -3.89
C VAL A 148 -15.26 -9.36 -3.48
N LEU A 149 -16.26 -9.74 -4.27
CA LEU A 149 -17.68 -9.61 -3.93
C LEU A 149 -18.08 -10.44 -2.70
N TRP A 150 -17.55 -11.65 -2.55
CA TRP A 150 -17.74 -12.50 -1.37
C TRP A 150 -17.22 -11.85 -0.09
N ARG A 151 -16.06 -11.17 -0.18
CA ARG A 151 -15.42 -10.53 0.97
C ARG A 151 -16.10 -9.24 1.41
N ILE A 152 -16.83 -8.58 0.52
CA ILE A 152 -17.55 -7.32 0.79
C ILE A 152 -19.00 -7.58 1.21
N THR A 153 -19.65 -8.64 0.69
CA THR A 153 -21.07 -8.95 0.99
C THR A 153 -21.29 -10.46 1.18
N PRO A 154 -21.03 -11.02 2.37
CA PRO A 154 -21.18 -12.46 2.62
C PRO A 154 -22.64 -12.97 2.52
N ASN A 155 -23.63 -12.08 2.55
CA ASN A 155 -25.06 -12.44 2.52
C ASN A 155 -25.72 -12.39 1.12
N ALA A 156 -24.98 -12.05 0.05
CA ALA A 156 -25.54 -11.92 -1.31
C ALA A 156 -25.81 -13.26 -2.02
N VAL A 157 -25.46 -14.39 -1.40
CA VAL A 157 -25.62 -15.76 -1.93
C VAL A 157 -27.10 -16.12 -2.22
N GLY A 158 -28.05 -15.40 -1.62
CA GLY A 158 -29.48 -15.62 -1.82
C GLY A 158 -30.02 -15.18 -3.19
N LEU A 159 -29.25 -14.42 -3.99
CA LEU A 159 -29.74 -13.80 -5.24
C LEU A 159 -29.24 -14.47 -6.52
N LEU A 160 -28.44 -15.54 -6.43
CA LEU A 160 -27.98 -16.28 -7.60
C LEU A 160 -29.04 -17.30 -8.07
N PRO A 161 -29.35 -17.36 -9.37
CA PRO A 161 -30.33 -18.29 -9.92
C PRO A 161 -29.94 -19.75 -9.67
N LEU A 162 -30.94 -20.59 -9.33
CA LEU A 162 -30.77 -21.98 -8.89
C LEU A 162 -30.05 -22.91 -9.89
N SER A 163 -29.90 -22.50 -11.15
CA SER A 163 -29.16 -23.26 -12.18
C SER A 163 -27.65 -23.32 -11.94
N GLU A 164 -27.09 -22.48 -11.06
CA GLU A 164 -25.64 -22.45 -10.76
C GLU A 164 -25.25 -23.24 -9.50
N ARG A 165 -26.19 -23.97 -8.89
CA ARG A 165 -25.96 -24.65 -7.60
C ARG A 165 -25.37 -26.07 -7.69
N THR A 166 -25.03 -26.57 -8.87
CA THR A 166 -24.51 -27.94 -9.04
C THR A 166 -23.14 -27.98 -9.72
N HIS A 167 -22.23 -28.68 -9.03
CA HIS A 167 -20.88 -29.11 -9.46
C HIS A 167 -19.76 -28.05 -9.52
N VAL A 168 -19.40 -27.52 -8.34
CA VAL A 168 -18.03 -27.08 -8.09
C VAL A 168 -17.26 -28.27 -7.49
N LYS A 169 -16.51 -29.00 -8.32
CA LYS A 169 -15.51 -29.98 -7.87
C LYS A 169 -14.16 -29.27 -7.90
N VAL A 170 -13.79 -28.63 -6.78
CA VAL A 170 -12.46 -28.05 -6.58
C VAL A 170 -11.65 -29.02 -5.74
N GLY A 171 -10.49 -29.42 -6.28
CA GLY A 171 -9.32 -30.03 -5.62
C GLY A 171 -9.59 -30.97 -4.44
N GLY A 172 -9.28 -32.26 -4.62
CA GLY A 172 -9.38 -33.32 -3.60
C GLY A 172 -8.55 -33.07 -2.33
N VAL A 173 -9.00 -32.16 -1.47
CA VAL A 173 -8.51 -31.94 -0.12
C VAL A 173 -9.73 -31.89 0.81
N ILE A 174 -9.88 -32.94 1.61
CA ILE A 174 -10.89 -33.02 2.67
C ILE A 174 -10.37 -32.18 3.83
N TRP A 175 -10.87 -30.96 3.99
CA TRP A 175 -10.76 -30.24 5.25
C TRP A 175 -11.82 -30.78 6.20
N GLN A 176 -11.38 -31.61 7.16
CA GLN A 176 -12.22 -32.06 8.25
C GLN A 176 -12.75 -30.85 9.04
N ARG A 177 -14.06 -30.88 9.24
CA ARG A 177 -14.85 -29.95 10.04
C ARG A 177 -14.37 -30.05 11.49
N ILE A 178 -13.75 -29.00 12.02
CA ILE A 178 -13.47 -28.90 13.47
C ILE A 178 -14.81 -28.98 14.21
N PRO A 179 -15.05 -29.97 15.09
CA PRO A 179 -16.29 -30.03 15.85
C PRO A 179 -16.33 -28.88 16.86
N ARG A 180 -17.46 -28.18 16.88
CA ARG A 180 -17.82 -27.25 17.96
C ARG A 180 -17.82 -28.04 19.26
N PHE A 181 -16.92 -27.69 20.18
CA PHE A 181 -16.89 -28.27 21.52
C PHE A 181 -18.15 -27.84 22.28
N ALA A 182 -19.01 -28.80 22.58
CA ALA A 182 -20.22 -28.62 23.34
C ALA A 182 -19.88 -28.41 24.83
N ARG A 183 -20.51 -27.40 25.45
CA ARG A 183 -20.55 -27.26 26.91
C ARG A 183 -21.48 -28.33 27.50
N ARG A 184 -20.99 -29.14 28.45
CA ARG A 184 -21.77 -29.61 29.61
C ARG A 184 -20.89 -30.32 30.65
N GLY A 185 -21.13 -30.00 31.92
CA GLY A 185 -20.71 -30.76 33.13
C GLY A 185 -19.35 -30.33 33.69
N SER A 186 -19.30 -29.39 34.62
CA SER A 186 -19.39 -29.60 36.08
C SER A 186 -18.26 -30.48 36.65
N VAL A 187 -17.43 -29.83 37.48
CA VAL A 187 -17.06 -30.16 38.87
C VAL A 187 -15.53 -29.98 39.10
N THR A 188 -15.24 -29.27 40.19
CA THR A 188 -13.99 -29.13 40.97
C THR A 188 -12.84 -28.27 40.44
N CYS A 189 -12.72 -27.06 41.00
CA CYS A 189 -11.44 -26.49 41.47
C CYS A 189 -10.85 -27.39 42.58
N PRO A 190 -9.51 -27.46 42.72
CA PRO A 190 -8.80 -26.60 43.68
C PRO A 190 -7.55 -25.95 43.03
N LEU A 191 -7.31 -24.66 43.25
CA LEU A 191 -6.51 -24.06 44.34
C LEU A 191 -5.00 -24.31 44.21
N TRP A 192 -4.23 -23.24 44.47
CA TRP A 192 -2.77 -23.13 44.63
C TRP A 192 -2.01 -22.82 43.33
N LEU A 193 -1.01 -21.94 43.24
CA LEU A 193 -0.34 -20.99 44.15
C LEU A 193 0.67 -20.22 43.27
N ILE A 194 0.93 -18.96 43.62
CA ILE A 194 2.05 -18.08 43.17
C ILE A 194 1.82 -17.38 41.82
#